data_AF-A0A7C3F4L0-F1
#
_entry.id   AF-A0A7C3F4L0-F1
#
_cell.length_a   1.000
_cell.length_b   1.000
_cell.length_c   1.000
_cell.angle_alpha   90.00
_cell.angle_beta   90.00
_cell.angle_gamma   90.00
#
_symmetry.space_group_name_H-M   'P 1'
#
loop_
_entity.id
_entity.type
_entity.pdbx_description
1 polymer ?
#
loop_
_entity_poly.entity_id
_entity_poly.type
_entity_poly.pdbx_seq_one_letter_code
_entity_poly.pdbx_strand_id
1 'polypeptide(L)'
;MENHILSTPIDLISDDPNFDKDFVLKNFSEDLAITLEKSLEKNKGLVRIAGAWFPRALLVDINAGHLNLAEAVLEEVNGGPMKTRDLIEQIELKSDTNENLTEFSFNLALQDDKRFDEVGPAGEVLWFLKALEPQDVQEQPLMLEYSPIDYDHKKVGALLSQFEGDVFDELETWDEKVELKDEIIVSLIYPHWQTGTLPLSKSLSRLFPTAYEAPRVRFTFVEKDGKSKFNGWVVREQKYVYGLRAWYQENGLIPGSLVKVKTGKKPGEIIVEHIKSRQTKEWLKTVLIGSDKGIVFAMLKQSINVAFNERMAIAIPDPQALQQLWTDDKKQVPLENIILRTMRELAKLNPQGHIHAQEIYAAVNITRRCPPGIIIYFLINNHEIAHSGDLYFHFKEREN
;
A
#
# COMPACT_ATOMS: atom_id res chain seq x y z
N MET A 1 42.35 26.21 -4.12
CA MET A 1 41.95 25.15 -3.17
C MET A 1 42.03 23.74 -3.80
N GLU A 2 42.82 23.51 -4.85
CA GLU A 2 42.81 22.21 -5.56
C GLU A 2 43.81 21.18 -5.02
N ASN A 3 44.74 21.56 -4.14
CA ASN A 3 45.80 20.66 -3.64
C ASN A 3 45.74 20.49 -2.12
N HIS A 4 44.60 20.07 -1.59
CA HIS A 4 44.52 19.68 -0.18
C HIS A 4 44.74 18.17 -0.04
N ILE A 5 45.59 17.75 0.91
CA ILE A 5 45.95 16.33 1.14
C ILE A 5 44.72 15.45 1.42
N LEU A 6 43.63 16.03 1.96
CA LEU A 6 42.36 15.33 2.18
C LEU A 6 41.50 15.19 0.91
N SER A 7 41.83 15.89 -0.17
CA SER A 7 41.13 15.80 -1.46
C SER A 7 41.73 14.73 -2.38
N THR A 8 42.83 14.10 -1.97
CA THR A 8 43.46 13.00 -2.69
C THR A 8 43.05 11.69 -2.02
N PRO A 9 42.30 10.80 -2.69
CA PRO A 9 41.96 9.50 -2.12
C PRO A 9 43.26 8.78 -1.75
N ILE A 10 43.38 8.36 -0.49
CA ILE A 10 44.51 7.52 -0.07
C ILE A 10 44.27 6.16 -0.71
N ASP A 11 45.06 5.83 -1.73
CA ASP A 11 44.99 4.54 -2.38
C ASP A 11 45.71 3.51 -1.51
N LEU A 12 44.95 2.85 -0.63
CA LEU A 12 45.44 1.83 0.30
C LEU A 12 45.52 0.44 -0.35
N ILE A 13 45.10 0.29 -1.61
CA ILE A 13 44.75 -1.00 -2.20
C ILE A 13 45.57 -1.33 -3.46
N SER A 14 46.13 -0.35 -4.16
CA SER A 14 46.76 -0.54 -5.48
C SER A 14 47.94 -1.53 -5.56
N ASP A 15 48.50 -1.97 -4.44
CA ASP A 15 49.64 -2.90 -4.39
C ASP A 15 49.28 -4.35 -3.99
N ASP A 16 48.00 -4.71 -3.79
CA ASP A 16 47.63 -6.10 -3.46
C ASP A 16 47.26 -6.92 -4.72
N PRO A 17 48.11 -7.86 -5.17
CA PRO A 17 47.85 -8.69 -6.34
C PRO A 17 46.67 -9.67 -6.17
N ASN A 18 46.13 -9.84 -4.96
CA ASN A 18 44.95 -10.66 -4.69
C ASN A 18 43.65 -9.86 -4.59
N PHE A 19 43.70 -8.53 -4.72
CA PHE A 19 42.51 -7.69 -4.68
C PHE A 19 41.84 -7.60 -6.07
N ASP A 20 40.69 -8.22 -6.21
CA ASP A 20 39.81 -8.06 -7.38
C ASP A 20 38.58 -7.23 -6.99
N LYS A 21 38.57 -5.97 -7.41
CA LYS A 21 37.48 -5.02 -7.16
C LYS A 21 36.14 -5.51 -7.67
N ASP A 22 36.10 -6.07 -8.87
CA ASP A 22 34.86 -6.48 -9.54
C ASP A 22 34.29 -7.73 -8.86
N PHE A 23 35.15 -8.66 -8.46
CA PHE A 23 34.77 -9.81 -7.66
C PHE A 23 34.18 -9.41 -6.30
N VAL A 24 34.82 -8.48 -5.60
CA VAL A 24 34.36 -8.02 -4.27
C VAL A 24 33.03 -7.29 -4.38
N LEU A 25 32.89 -6.35 -5.32
CA LEU A 25 31.64 -5.62 -5.52
C LEU A 25 30.51 -6.54 -5.95
N LYS A 26 30.78 -7.58 -6.75
CA LYS A 26 29.75 -8.52 -7.19
C LYS A 26 29.24 -9.43 -6.06
N ASN A 27 30.12 -9.89 -5.18
CA ASN A 27 29.76 -10.90 -4.17
C ASN A 27 29.45 -10.30 -2.78
N PHE A 28 29.95 -9.10 -2.47
CA PHE A 28 29.88 -8.53 -1.12
C PHE A 28 29.37 -7.08 -1.09
N SER A 29 28.86 -6.52 -2.20
CA SER A 29 28.39 -5.12 -2.23
C SER A 29 27.29 -4.84 -1.20
N GLU A 30 26.34 -5.75 -1.04
CA GLU A 30 25.22 -5.58 -0.09
C GLU A 30 25.72 -5.60 1.36
N ASP A 31 26.56 -6.58 1.72
CA ASP A 31 27.18 -6.67 3.04
C ASP A 31 28.10 -5.47 3.35
N LEU A 32 28.85 -4.99 2.34
CA LEU A 32 29.71 -3.81 2.45
C LEU A 32 28.88 -2.54 2.67
N ALA A 33 27.79 -2.37 1.92
CA ALA A 33 26.89 -1.23 2.07
C ALA A 33 26.30 -1.20 3.47
N ILE A 34 25.73 -2.32 3.94
CA ILE A 34 25.15 -2.44 5.29
C ILE A 34 26.20 -2.14 6.37
N THR A 35 27.42 -2.65 6.21
CA THR A 35 28.49 -2.45 7.19
C THR A 35 28.96 -0.99 7.21
N LEU A 36 29.11 -0.38 6.04
CA LEU A 36 29.52 1.02 5.91
C LEU A 36 28.45 1.95 6.51
N GLU A 37 27.19 1.72 6.18
CA GLU A 37 26.04 2.48 6.68
C GLU A 37 25.99 2.44 8.21
N LYS A 38 26.10 1.24 8.82
CA LYS A 38 26.17 1.08 10.28
C LYS A 38 27.37 1.80 10.92
N SER A 39 28.48 1.92 10.20
CA SER A 39 29.68 2.62 10.68
C SER A 39 29.49 4.13 10.64
N LEU A 40 28.93 4.65 9.54
CA LEU A 40 28.64 6.07 9.36
C LEU A 40 27.56 6.55 10.34
N GLU A 41 26.52 5.75 10.59
CA GLU A 41 25.47 6.03 11.59
C GLU A 41 26.01 6.20 13.02
N LYS A 42 27.08 5.47 13.37
CA LYS A 42 27.70 5.59 14.70
C LYS A 42 28.50 6.88 14.87
N ASN A 43 28.85 7.55 13.78
CA ASN A 43 29.65 8.77 13.82
C ASN A 43 28.78 10.00 14.04
N LYS A 44 28.79 10.54 15.28
CA LYS A 44 28.04 11.75 15.65
C LYS A 44 28.43 13.02 14.87
N GLY A 45 29.61 13.01 14.23
CA GLY A 45 30.08 14.10 13.39
C GLY A 45 29.47 14.09 11.98
N LEU A 46 28.72 13.04 11.62
CA LEU A 46 28.05 12.91 10.33
C LEU A 46 26.53 12.99 10.51
N VAL A 47 25.87 13.43 9.44
CA VAL A 47 24.42 13.41 9.28
C VAL A 47 24.09 12.79 7.94
N ARG A 48 22.92 12.16 7.84
CA ARG A 48 22.43 11.50 6.63
C ARG A 48 21.12 12.14 6.20
N ILE A 49 20.96 12.38 4.90
CA ILE A 49 19.72 12.84 4.28
C ILE A 49 19.61 12.20 2.89
N ALA A 50 18.48 11.56 2.58
CA ALA A 50 18.20 11.00 1.25
C ALA A 50 19.34 10.10 0.70
N GLY A 51 19.98 9.33 1.59
CA GLY A 51 21.10 8.44 1.26
C GLY A 51 22.49 9.10 1.14
N ALA A 52 22.64 10.41 1.33
CA ALA A 52 23.92 11.11 1.33
C ALA A 52 24.40 11.46 2.75
N TRP A 53 25.72 11.32 3.00
CA TRP A 53 26.36 11.59 4.29
C TRP A 53 27.15 12.90 4.26
N PHE A 54 27.02 13.73 5.30
CA PHE A 54 27.69 15.04 5.37
C PHE A 54 28.24 15.38 6.76
N PRO A 55 29.38 16.10 6.87
CA PRO A 55 29.89 16.57 8.15
C PRO A 55 29.00 17.62 8.82
N ARG A 56 28.57 17.35 10.04
CA ARG A 56 27.70 18.25 10.84
C ARG A 56 28.32 19.63 11.07
N ALA A 57 29.64 19.71 11.19
CA ALA A 57 30.36 20.96 11.46
C ALA A 57 30.29 22.00 10.31
N LEU A 58 29.86 21.58 9.12
CA LEU A 58 29.78 22.45 7.94
C LEU A 58 28.35 22.92 7.67
N LEU A 59 27.37 22.55 8.49
CA LEU A 59 25.97 22.91 8.25
C LEU A 59 25.71 24.39 8.52
N VAL A 60 24.79 24.95 7.75
CA VAL A 60 24.21 26.28 7.99
C VAL A 60 23.26 26.17 9.18
N ASP A 61 23.27 27.17 10.06
CA ASP A 61 22.40 27.21 11.22
C ASP A 61 20.95 27.54 10.80
N ILE A 62 20.06 26.56 10.91
CA ILE A 62 18.63 26.71 10.65
C ILE A 62 17.90 26.73 11.99
N ASN A 63 17.33 27.89 12.33
CA ASN A 63 16.61 28.07 13.58
C ASN A 63 15.09 27.86 13.44
N ALA A 64 14.40 27.81 14.57
CA ALA A 64 12.95 27.64 14.64
C ALA A 64 12.15 28.74 13.91
N GLY A 65 12.69 29.96 13.78
CA GLY A 65 12.06 31.03 13.01
C GLY A 65 11.95 30.68 11.53
N HIS A 66 13.01 30.13 10.93
CA HIS A 66 12.97 29.65 9.55
C HIS A 66 11.97 28.51 9.36
N LEU A 67 11.88 27.59 10.32
CA LEU A 67 10.92 26.49 10.28
C LEU A 67 9.47 26.98 10.40
N ASN A 68 9.20 27.99 11.22
CA ASN A 68 7.85 28.58 11.32
C ASN A 68 7.44 29.30 10.02
N LEU A 69 8.39 29.96 9.34
CA LEU A 69 8.14 30.55 8.03
C LEU A 69 7.86 29.46 6.98
N ALA A 70 8.62 28.37 7.00
CA ALA A 70 8.39 27.23 6.10
C ALA A 70 7.02 26.58 6.32
N GLU A 71 6.60 26.44 7.58
CA GLU A 71 5.26 25.99 7.93
C GLU A 71 4.19 26.91 7.33
N ALA A 72 4.29 28.23 7.55
CA ALA A 72 3.36 29.20 6.99
C ALA A 72 3.29 29.13 5.45
N VAL A 73 4.44 29.01 4.77
CA VAL A 73 4.49 28.84 3.31
C VAL A 73 3.78 27.57 2.87
N LEU A 74 4.00 26.44 3.56
CA LEU A 74 3.32 25.19 3.23
C LEU A 74 1.82 25.25 3.54
N GLU A 75 1.39 25.94 4.60
CA GLU A 75 -0.04 26.13 4.91
C GLU A 75 -0.76 26.88 3.79
N GLU A 76 -0.13 27.92 3.21
CA GLU A 76 -0.70 28.68 2.07
C GLU A 76 -0.94 27.81 0.83
N VAL A 77 -0.17 26.72 0.66
CA VAL A 77 -0.33 25.75 -0.43
C VAL A 77 -1.03 24.45 0.01
N ASN A 78 -1.88 24.51 1.04
CA ASN A 78 -2.63 23.38 1.59
C ASN A 78 -1.74 22.18 1.98
N GLY A 79 -0.61 22.48 2.61
CA GLY A 79 0.39 21.54 3.08
C GLY A 79 1.51 21.23 2.10
N GLY A 80 1.36 21.52 0.79
CA GLY A 80 2.39 21.26 -0.24
C GLY A 80 1.97 20.23 -1.31
N PRO A 81 2.91 19.42 -1.86
CA PRO A 81 4.32 19.35 -1.50
C PRO A 81 5.13 20.46 -2.18
N MET A 82 6.26 20.84 -1.58
CA MET A 82 7.20 21.79 -2.18
C MET A 82 8.64 21.31 -2.14
N LYS A 83 9.44 21.74 -3.11
CA LYS A 83 10.90 21.53 -3.07
C LYS A 83 11.53 22.44 -2.05
N THR A 84 12.64 21.98 -1.50
CA THR A 84 13.45 22.72 -0.52
C THR A 84 13.92 24.07 -1.05
N ARG A 85 14.32 24.14 -2.34
CA ARG A 85 14.73 25.39 -2.99
C ARG A 85 13.59 26.40 -3.04
N ASP A 86 12.40 25.95 -3.44
CA ASP A 86 11.22 26.81 -3.52
C ASP A 86 10.84 27.36 -2.13
N LEU A 87 11.00 26.55 -1.07
CA LEU A 87 10.80 26.99 0.31
C LEU A 87 11.84 28.04 0.73
N ILE A 88 13.12 27.78 0.47
CA ILE A 88 14.24 28.70 0.77
C ILE A 88 14.03 30.06 0.10
N GLU A 89 13.61 30.06 -1.16
CA GLU A 89 13.32 31.28 -1.91
C GLU A 89 12.16 32.07 -1.28
N GLN A 90 11.06 31.40 -0.91
CA GLN A 90 9.88 32.07 -0.34
C GLN A 90 10.10 32.62 1.07
N ILE A 91 10.92 31.97 1.89
CA ILE A 91 11.27 32.50 3.22
C ILE A 91 12.40 33.54 3.18
N GLU A 92 12.90 33.87 1.98
CA GLU A 92 14.03 34.78 1.74
C GLU A 92 15.26 34.47 2.60
N LEU A 93 15.60 33.19 2.76
CA LEU A 93 16.72 32.76 3.61
C LEU A 93 18.04 33.26 3.00
N LYS A 94 18.64 34.27 3.63
CA LYS A 94 19.95 34.80 3.23
C LYS A 94 21.05 33.92 3.78
N SER A 95 21.81 33.29 2.89
CA SER A 95 23.00 32.53 3.24
C SER A 95 24.20 33.01 2.42
N ASP A 96 25.32 33.28 3.09
CA ASP A 96 26.60 33.63 2.44
C ASP A 96 27.35 32.39 1.92
N THR A 97 26.77 31.18 2.09
CA THR A 97 27.38 29.90 1.69
C THR A 97 26.85 29.41 0.34
N ASN A 98 27.44 28.31 -0.15
CA ASN A 98 26.97 27.62 -1.35
C ASN A 98 25.50 27.18 -1.20
N GLU A 99 24.69 27.42 -2.23
CA GLU A 99 23.25 27.07 -2.28
C GLU A 99 22.97 25.61 -1.94
N ASN A 100 23.80 24.66 -2.41
CA ASN A 100 23.62 23.24 -2.14
C ASN A 100 23.81 22.91 -0.65
N LEU A 101 24.68 23.66 0.05
CA LEU A 101 24.91 23.47 1.48
C LEU A 101 23.74 24.04 2.29
N THR A 102 23.19 25.18 1.87
CA THR A 102 21.99 25.77 2.46
C THR A 102 20.79 24.82 2.28
N GLU A 103 20.59 24.29 1.07
CA GLU A 103 19.55 23.29 0.77
C GLU A 103 19.71 22.02 1.63
N PHE A 104 20.92 21.49 1.73
CA PHE A 104 21.21 20.33 2.57
C PHE A 104 20.90 20.58 4.05
N SER A 105 21.33 21.74 4.58
CA SER A 105 21.12 22.10 5.98
C SER A 105 19.63 22.32 6.29
N PHE A 106 18.89 22.88 5.33
CA PHE A 106 17.45 23.09 5.46
C PHE A 106 16.66 21.78 5.41
N ASN A 107 17.03 20.85 4.52
CA ASN A 107 16.47 19.50 4.51
C ASN A 107 16.65 18.81 5.85
N LEU A 108 17.83 18.92 6.46
CA LEU A 108 18.08 18.30 7.76
C LEU A 108 17.15 18.87 8.84
N ALA A 109 17.02 20.18 8.87
CA ALA A 109 16.21 20.87 9.87
C ALA A 109 14.71 20.53 9.72
N LEU A 110 14.21 20.38 8.49
CA LEU A 110 12.85 19.93 8.21
C LEU A 110 12.67 18.45 8.59
N GLN A 111 13.65 17.59 8.29
CA GLN A 111 13.61 16.16 8.63
C GLN A 111 13.58 15.92 10.15
N ASP A 112 14.33 16.71 10.91
CA ASP A 112 14.40 16.61 12.37
C ASP A 112 13.14 17.18 13.07
N ASP A 113 12.33 17.99 12.37
CA ASP A 113 11.11 18.61 12.91
C ASP A 113 9.85 17.82 12.53
N LYS A 114 9.11 17.38 13.55
CA LYS A 114 7.95 16.48 13.41
C LYS A 114 6.76 17.06 12.65
N ARG A 115 6.73 18.38 12.41
CA ARG A 115 5.65 19.05 11.66
C ARG A 115 5.72 18.74 10.17
N PHE A 116 6.90 18.43 9.66
CA PHE A 116 7.13 18.18 8.24
C PHE A 116 7.26 16.69 7.98
N ASP A 117 6.81 16.27 6.80
CA ASP A 117 7.03 14.92 6.28
C ASP A 117 7.70 15.03 4.90
N GLU A 118 8.68 14.17 4.65
CA GLU A 118 9.26 14.00 3.32
C GLU A 118 8.33 13.08 2.54
N VAL A 119 7.78 13.55 1.42
CA VAL A 119 6.78 12.82 0.64
C VAL A 119 7.22 12.59 -0.81
N GLY A 120 8.48 12.86 -1.10
CA GLY A 120 9.05 12.78 -2.44
C GLY A 120 9.35 11.35 -2.89
N PRO A 121 9.30 11.08 -4.21
CA PRO A 121 9.80 9.82 -4.76
C PRO A 121 11.34 9.75 -4.66
N ALA A 122 11.90 8.55 -4.85
CA ALA A 122 13.33 8.31 -4.77
C ALA A 122 14.13 9.27 -5.68
N GLY A 123 15.02 10.05 -5.06
CA GLY A 123 15.86 11.04 -5.73
C GLY A 123 15.28 12.45 -5.76
N GLU A 124 14.05 12.67 -5.29
CA GLU A 124 13.45 14.00 -5.17
C GLU A 124 13.02 14.25 -3.71
N VAL A 125 13.50 15.34 -3.12
CA VAL A 125 13.08 15.77 -1.77
C VAL A 125 11.91 16.74 -1.91
N LEU A 126 10.76 16.35 -1.36
CA LEU A 126 9.54 17.13 -1.37
C LEU A 126 8.95 17.15 0.04
N TRP A 127 8.67 18.35 0.55
CA TRP A 127 8.18 18.56 1.91
C TRP A 127 6.69 18.81 1.94
N PHE A 128 6.03 18.21 2.92
CA PHE A 128 4.61 18.38 3.17
C PHE A 128 4.34 18.61 4.67
N LEU A 129 3.27 19.33 5.01
CA LEU A 129 2.84 19.47 6.41
C LEU A 129 2.08 18.23 6.88
N LYS A 130 2.63 17.57 7.89
CA LYS A 130 2.08 16.35 8.45
C LYS A 130 0.65 16.51 8.97
N ALA A 131 0.35 17.66 9.57
CA ALA A 131 -0.97 17.98 10.10
C ALA A 131 -2.06 18.06 9.01
N LEU A 132 -1.67 18.35 7.76
CA LEU A 132 -2.57 18.48 6.62
C LEU A 132 -2.61 17.23 5.74
N GLU A 133 -1.92 16.15 6.14
CA GLU A 133 -2.05 14.85 5.48
C GLU A 133 -3.49 14.33 5.64
N PRO A 134 -4.01 13.57 4.66
CA PRO A 134 -5.28 12.88 4.85
C PRO A 134 -5.25 11.96 6.09
N GLN A 135 -6.35 11.87 6.83
CA GLN A 135 -6.42 11.05 8.05
C GLN A 135 -6.02 9.59 7.80
N ASP A 136 -6.52 8.99 6.72
CA ASP A 136 -6.22 7.60 6.32
C ASP A 136 -4.77 7.42 5.81
N VAL A 137 -3.98 8.49 5.70
CA VAL A 137 -2.52 8.45 5.42
C VAL A 137 -1.75 8.57 6.73
N GLN A 138 -2.25 9.39 7.67
CA GLN A 138 -1.68 9.54 9.00
C GLN A 138 -1.84 8.27 9.85
N GLU A 139 -3.04 7.69 9.83
CA GLU A 139 -3.44 6.52 10.61
C GLU A 139 -4.02 5.45 9.68
N GLN A 140 -3.70 4.18 9.96
CA GLN A 140 -4.25 3.07 9.21
C GLN A 140 -5.76 2.97 9.45
N PRO A 141 -6.60 2.92 8.40
CA PRO A 141 -8.03 2.73 8.58
C PRO A 141 -8.35 1.41 9.28
N LEU A 142 -9.33 1.41 10.20
CA LEU A 142 -9.78 0.23 10.95
C LEU A 142 -10.07 -0.99 10.06
N MET A 143 -10.56 -0.77 8.84
CA MET A 143 -10.89 -1.85 7.90
C MET A 143 -9.67 -2.52 7.27
N LEU A 144 -8.52 -1.87 7.27
CA LEU A 144 -7.26 -2.41 6.78
C LEU A 144 -6.43 -3.03 7.91
N GLU A 145 -6.79 -2.78 9.18
CA GLU A 145 -6.09 -3.37 10.32
C GLU A 145 -6.24 -4.89 10.37
N TYR A 146 -5.11 -5.58 10.43
CA TYR A 146 -5.05 -7.02 10.59
C TYR A 146 -4.06 -7.37 11.71
N SER A 147 -4.49 -8.28 12.59
CA SER A 147 -3.62 -8.89 13.60
C SER A 147 -3.15 -10.24 13.05
N PRO A 148 -1.86 -10.42 12.72
CA PRO A 148 -1.36 -11.65 12.12
C PRO A 148 -1.64 -12.88 12.97
N ILE A 149 -2.23 -13.89 12.35
CA ILE A 149 -2.41 -15.24 12.90
C ILE A 149 -1.35 -16.12 12.25
N ASP A 150 -0.59 -16.87 13.06
CA ASP A 150 0.45 -17.77 12.58
C ASP A 150 -0.15 -19.05 11.99
N TYR A 151 0.34 -19.47 10.82
CA TYR A 151 -0.06 -20.71 10.15
C TYR A 151 0.99 -21.18 9.15
N ASP A 152 0.91 -22.45 8.74
CA ASP A 152 1.87 -23.04 7.80
C ASP A 152 1.59 -22.61 6.34
N HIS A 153 2.25 -21.54 5.90
CA HIS A 153 2.15 -21.00 4.54
C HIS A 153 2.50 -22.03 3.44
N LYS A 154 3.34 -23.04 3.74
CA LYS A 154 3.74 -24.05 2.73
C LYS A 154 2.56 -24.94 2.33
N LYS A 155 1.60 -25.16 3.23
CA LYS A 155 0.40 -25.97 2.96
C LYS A 155 -0.59 -25.27 2.04
N VAL A 156 -0.58 -23.94 1.99
CA VAL A 156 -1.58 -23.16 1.23
C VAL A 156 -1.06 -22.59 -0.08
N GLY A 157 0.27 -22.47 -0.27
CA GLY A 157 0.85 -21.80 -1.44
C GLY A 157 0.38 -22.33 -2.80
N ALA A 158 0.20 -23.65 -2.93
CA ALA A 158 -0.30 -24.26 -4.17
C ALA A 158 -1.78 -23.96 -4.45
N LEU A 159 -2.59 -23.79 -3.40
CA LEU A 159 -4.01 -23.42 -3.49
C LEU A 159 -4.17 -21.91 -3.71
N LEU A 160 -3.37 -21.07 -3.05
CA LEU A 160 -3.33 -19.63 -3.31
C LEU A 160 -3.01 -19.33 -4.77
N SER A 161 -2.06 -20.06 -5.36
CA SER A 161 -1.69 -19.90 -6.77
C SER A 161 -2.82 -20.23 -7.77
N GLN A 162 -3.93 -20.84 -7.32
CA GLN A 162 -5.10 -21.14 -8.15
C GLN A 162 -6.16 -20.03 -8.10
N PHE A 163 -5.98 -18.99 -7.28
CA PHE A 163 -6.84 -17.81 -7.33
C PHE A 163 -6.73 -17.13 -8.70
N GLU A 164 -7.80 -16.46 -9.11
CA GLU A 164 -7.78 -15.69 -10.36
C GLU A 164 -6.73 -14.57 -10.29
N GLY A 165 -6.05 -14.33 -11.42
CA GLY A 165 -4.86 -13.47 -11.48
C GLY A 165 -5.12 -11.97 -11.31
N ASP A 166 -6.35 -11.57 -10.98
CA ASP A 166 -6.76 -10.20 -10.68
C ASP A 166 -6.96 -9.96 -9.16
N VAL A 167 -6.81 -10.98 -8.31
CA VAL A 167 -6.92 -10.83 -6.85
C VAL A 167 -5.57 -10.49 -6.24
N PHE A 168 -5.47 -9.31 -5.63
CA PHE A 168 -4.26 -8.86 -4.94
C PHE A 168 -4.59 -8.50 -3.48
N ASP A 169 -3.68 -8.86 -2.58
CA ASP A 169 -3.78 -8.60 -1.15
C ASP A 169 -2.37 -8.25 -0.62
N GLU A 170 -2.25 -7.13 0.07
CA GLU A 170 -1.03 -6.55 0.63
C GLU A 170 -0.44 -7.34 1.81
N LEU A 171 -1.23 -8.22 2.41
CA LEU A 171 -0.85 -9.10 3.51
C LEU A 171 -0.31 -10.45 3.04
N GLU A 172 -0.34 -10.72 1.72
CA GLU A 172 0.18 -11.94 1.13
C GLU A 172 1.42 -11.69 0.25
N THR A 173 2.15 -12.77 -0.05
CA THR A 173 3.37 -12.70 -0.89
C THR A 173 3.34 -13.67 -2.08
N TRP A 174 2.19 -14.27 -2.39
CA TRP A 174 2.06 -15.26 -3.46
C TRP A 174 2.19 -14.67 -4.88
N ASP A 175 1.96 -13.37 -5.03
CA ASP A 175 1.98 -12.66 -6.31
C ASP A 175 3.39 -12.35 -6.83
N GLU A 176 4.46 -12.73 -6.11
CA GLU A 176 5.86 -12.49 -6.49
C GLU A 176 6.25 -12.96 -7.89
N LYS A 177 5.54 -13.98 -8.41
CA LYS A 177 5.85 -14.64 -9.68
C LYS A 177 5.21 -13.97 -10.89
N VAL A 178 4.39 -12.93 -10.70
CA VAL A 178 3.78 -12.22 -11.83
C VAL A 178 4.88 -11.45 -12.58
N GLU A 179 4.98 -11.68 -13.89
CA GLU A 179 5.91 -10.95 -14.75
C GLU A 179 5.71 -9.44 -14.65
N LEU A 180 6.79 -8.69 -14.84
CA LEU A 180 6.76 -7.24 -14.91
C LEU A 180 5.83 -6.81 -16.06
N LYS A 181 4.63 -6.37 -15.70
CA LYS A 181 3.69 -5.73 -16.61
C LYS A 181 3.60 -4.27 -16.22
N ASP A 182 3.63 -3.40 -17.22
CA ASP A 182 3.34 -1.97 -17.04
C ASP A 182 1.86 -1.70 -16.73
N GLU A 183 1.04 -2.74 -16.74
CA GLU A 183 -0.41 -2.69 -16.54
C GLU A 183 -0.87 -3.90 -15.73
N ILE A 184 -1.64 -3.64 -14.66
CA ILE A 184 -2.23 -4.67 -13.80
C ILE A 184 -3.72 -4.38 -13.64
N ILE A 185 -4.55 -5.42 -13.69
CA ILE A 185 -5.98 -5.36 -13.40
C ILE A 185 -6.19 -5.94 -12.00
N VAL A 186 -6.79 -5.15 -11.12
CA VAL A 186 -7.03 -5.49 -9.72
C VAL A 186 -8.54 -5.59 -9.48
N SER A 187 -8.99 -6.69 -8.89
CA SER A 187 -10.32 -6.82 -8.32
C SER A 187 -10.36 -6.18 -6.93
N LEU A 188 -11.25 -5.21 -6.74
CA LEU A 188 -11.33 -4.48 -5.47
C LEU A 188 -11.89 -5.35 -4.34
N ILE A 189 -11.09 -5.56 -3.30
CA ILE A 189 -11.61 -6.17 -2.06
C ILE A 189 -12.37 -5.13 -1.23
N TYR A 190 -13.35 -5.60 -0.44
CA TYR A 190 -14.23 -4.71 0.34
C TYR A 190 -13.49 -3.66 1.19
N PRO A 191 -12.45 -4.02 1.99
CA PRO A 191 -11.75 -3.04 2.82
C PRO A 191 -11.16 -1.87 2.02
N HIS A 192 -10.56 -2.17 0.87
CA HIS A 192 -9.96 -1.18 -0.02
C HIS A 192 -11.00 -0.33 -0.73
N TRP A 193 -12.10 -0.95 -1.20
CA TRP A 193 -13.23 -0.21 -1.76
C TRP A 193 -13.84 0.77 -0.75
N GLN A 194 -14.03 0.34 0.50
CA GLN A 194 -14.68 1.16 1.52
C GLN A 194 -13.80 2.31 2.02
N THR A 195 -12.49 2.12 2.06
CA THR A 195 -11.52 3.16 2.44
C THR A 195 -11.02 3.98 1.24
N GLY A 196 -11.40 3.61 0.01
CA GLY A 196 -10.94 4.31 -1.19
C GLY A 196 -9.44 4.16 -1.44
N THR A 197 -8.93 2.96 -1.20
CA THR A 197 -7.52 2.61 -1.31
C THR A 197 -7.31 1.44 -2.28
N LEU A 198 -6.06 1.15 -2.64
CA LEU A 198 -5.64 -0.09 -3.32
C LEU A 198 -4.62 -0.86 -2.48
N PRO A 199 -4.62 -2.21 -2.55
CA PRO A 199 -3.61 -3.03 -1.90
C PRO A 199 -2.25 -2.84 -2.57
N LEU A 200 -1.20 -2.50 -1.83
CA LEU A 200 0.16 -2.40 -2.37
C LEU A 200 0.87 -3.77 -2.27
N SER A 201 0.35 -4.75 -3.02
CA SER A 201 0.98 -6.08 -3.14
C SER A 201 2.34 -5.98 -3.85
N LYS A 202 3.16 -7.04 -3.81
CA LYS A 202 4.53 -7.02 -4.37
C LYS A 202 4.57 -6.79 -5.88
N SER A 203 3.54 -7.23 -6.61
CA SER A 203 3.41 -6.95 -8.05
C SER A 203 2.96 -5.52 -8.28
N LEU A 204 1.94 -5.08 -7.54
CA LEU A 204 1.35 -3.76 -7.76
C LEU A 204 2.30 -2.63 -7.33
N SER A 205 3.10 -2.86 -6.29
CA SER A 205 4.08 -1.89 -5.76
C SER A 205 5.10 -1.43 -6.80
N ARG A 206 5.34 -2.23 -7.84
CA ARG A 206 6.28 -1.91 -8.92
C ARG A 206 5.77 -0.83 -9.87
N LEU A 207 4.45 -0.61 -9.91
CA LEU A 207 3.84 0.47 -10.69
C LEU A 207 3.93 1.81 -9.98
N PHE A 208 4.02 1.82 -8.65
CA PHE A 208 3.96 3.02 -7.84
C PHE A 208 5.36 3.57 -7.54
N PRO A 209 5.50 4.89 -7.31
CA PRO A 209 6.78 5.46 -6.89
C PRO A 209 7.17 4.93 -5.50
N THR A 210 8.48 4.76 -5.33
CA THR A 210 9.12 4.35 -4.07
C THR A 210 9.98 5.50 -3.55
N ALA A 211 10.37 5.46 -2.28
CA ALA A 211 11.34 6.36 -1.67
C ALA A 211 12.42 5.56 -0.92
N TYR A 212 13.55 6.19 -0.62
CA TYR A 212 14.59 5.57 0.19
C TYR A 212 14.19 5.56 1.67
N GLU A 213 13.87 6.74 2.21
CA GLU A 213 13.65 6.94 3.64
C GLU A 213 12.19 7.30 3.95
N ALA A 214 11.55 8.13 3.14
CA ALA A 214 10.17 8.58 3.36
C ALA A 214 9.17 7.40 3.57
N PRO A 215 8.41 7.39 4.69
CA PRO A 215 7.42 6.35 4.97
C PRO A 215 6.23 6.44 4.01
N ARG A 216 6.03 7.60 3.39
CA ARG A 216 4.93 7.90 2.48
C ARG A 216 5.45 8.59 1.24
N VAL A 217 4.78 8.38 0.11
CA VAL A 217 5.13 9.05 -1.15
C VAL A 217 3.87 9.63 -1.76
N ARG A 218 3.88 10.93 -2.04
CA ARG A 218 2.79 11.59 -2.77
C ARG A 218 3.03 11.52 -4.26
N PHE A 219 1.98 11.22 -5.00
CA PHE A 219 2.00 11.11 -6.46
C PHE A 219 0.67 11.58 -7.04
N THR A 220 0.54 11.54 -8.37
CA THR A 220 -0.67 11.99 -9.07
C THR A 220 -1.36 10.82 -9.77
N PHE A 221 -2.63 10.60 -9.45
CA PHE A 221 -3.51 9.79 -10.28
C PHE A 221 -3.97 10.57 -11.50
N VAL A 222 -4.06 9.87 -12.64
CA VAL A 222 -4.54 10.40 -13.91
C VAL A 222 -5.57 9.43 -14.46
N GLU A 223 -6.78 9.88 -14.77
CA GLU A 223 -7.72 9.04 -15.51
C GLU A 223 -7.21 8.80 -16.95
N LYS A 224 -7.48 7.63 -17.55
CA LYS A 224 -6.99 7.24 -18.89
C LYS A 224 -7.21 8.27 -20.00
N ASP A 225 -8.28 9.05 -19.94
CA ASP A 225 -8.60 10.09 -20.94
C ASP A 225 -7.97 11.46 -20.59
N GLY A 226 -7.18 11.55 -19.52
CA GLY A 226 -6.65 12.80 -18.97
C GLY A 226 -7.73 13.72 -18.37
N LYS A 227 -8.94 13.20 -18.18
CA LYS A 227 -10.13 13.95 -17.72
C LYS A 227 -9.93 14.62 -16.37
N SER A 228 -9.31 13.90 -15.45
CA SER A 228 -9.09 14.35 -14.09
C SER A 228 -7.68 13.96 -13.65
N LYS A 229 -7.12 14.81 -12.79
CA LYS A 229 -5.92 14.51 -12.02
C LYS A 229 -6.23 14.76 -10.56
N PHE A 230 -5.81 13.85 -9.70
CA PHE A 230 -6.02 13.96 -8.26
C PHE A 230 -4.85 13.34 -7.52
N ASN A 231 -4.70 13.71 -6.25
CA ASN A 231 -3.55 13.29 -5.45
C ASN A 231 -3.72 11.85 -4.99
N GLY A 232 -2.64 11.08 -5.07
CA GLY A 232 -2.50 9.77 -4.48
C GLY A 232 -1.38 9.74 -3.45
N TRP A 233 -1.48 8.82 -2.50
CA TRP A 233 -0.48 8.60 -1.47
C TRP A 233 -0.13 7.12 -1.38
N VAL A 234 1.15 6.79 -1.48
CA VAL A 234 1.65 5.46 -1.15
C VAL A 234 1.99 5.46 0.33
N VAL A 235 1.32 4.62 1.11
CA VAL A 235 1.62 4.38 2.52
C VAL A 235 2.44 3.10 2.60
N ARG A 236 3.77 3.23 2.70
CA ARG A 236 4.70 2.12 2.47
C ARG A 236 4.70 1.11 3.60
N GLU A 237 4.71 1.58 4.85
CA GLU A 237 4.76 0.72 6.03
C GLU A 237 3.56 -0.22 6.11
N GLN A 238 2.36 0.32 5.89
CA GLN A 238 1.10 -0.43 5.93
C GLN A 238 0.66 -0.97 4.56
N LYS A 239 1.45 -0.72 3.51
CA LYS A 239 1.31 -1.28 2.15
C LYS A 239 -0.06 -1.04 1.50
N TYR A 240 -0.49 0.22 1.43
CA TYR A 240 -1.65 0.59 0.61
C TYR A 240 -1.47 1.92 -0.09
N VAL A 241 -2.32 2.15 -1.09
CA VAL A 241 -2.37 3.40 -1.85
C VAL A 241 -3.69 4.10 -1.56
N TYR A 242 -3.64 5.35 -1.10
CA TYR A 242 -4.81 6.17 -0.79
C TYR A 242 -5.12 7.20 -1.89
N GLY A 243 -6.40 7.58 -2.00
CA GLY A 243 -6.85 8.69 -2.84
C GLY A 243 -7.97 8.35 -3.85
N LEU A 244 -8.56 7.16 -3.78
CA LEU A 244 -9.49 6.66 -4.81
C LEU A 244 -10.97 6.70 -4.39
N ARG A 245 -11.29 7.16 -3.17
CA ARG A 245 -12.66 7.13 -2.63
C ARG A 245 -13.68 7.86 -3.52
N ALA A 246 -13.40 9.11 -3.85
CA ALA A 246 -14.28 9.93 -4.70
C ALA A 246 -14.41 9.30 -6.09
N TRP A 247 -13.29 8.86 -6.67
CA TRP A 247 -13.26 8.21 -7.98
C TRP A 247 -14.08 6.90 -8.02
N TYR A 248 -14.04 6.08 -6.96
CA TYR A 248 -14.89 4.89 -6.85
C TYR A 248 -16.38 5.23 -6.83
N GLN A 249 -16.77 6.27 -6.09
CA GLN A 249 -18.17 6.70 -5.97
C GLN A 249 -18.71 7.27 -7.28
N GLU A 250 -17.94 8.16 -7.92
CA GLU A 250 -18.32 8.80 -9.19
C GLU A 250 -18.52 7.78 -10.32
N ASN A 251 -17.70 6.72 -10.34
CA ASN A 251 -17.75 5.68 -11.36
C ASN A 251 -18.63 4.48 -10.97
N GLY A 252 -19.26 4.50 -9.78
CA GLY A 252 -20.16 3.45 -9.32
C GLY A 252 -19.50 2.08 -9.12
N LEU A 253 -18.25 2.06 -8.64
CA LEU A 253 -17.55 0.81 -8.34
C LEU A 253 -18.13 0.16 -7.09
N ILE A 254 -18.06 -1.17 -7.05
CA ILE A 254 -18.46 -2.01 -5.94
C ILE A 254 -17.31 -2.95 -5.56
N PRO A 255 -17.36 -3.63 -4.40
CA PRO A 255 -16.45 -4.75 -4.15
C PRO A 255 -16.53 -5.77 -5.29
N GLY A 256 -15.37 -6.22 -5.75
CA GLY A 256 -15.15 -7.09 -6.90
C GLY A 256 -14.96 -6.35 -8.23
N SER A 257 -15.24 -5.05 -8.33
CA SER A 257 -15.01 -4.26 -9.55
C SER A 257 -13.54 -4.32 -10.00
N LEU A 258 -13.34 -4.36 -11.32
CA LEU A 258 -12.01 -4.43 -11.94
C LEU A 258 -11.48 -3.02 -12.21
N VAL A 259 -10.36 -2.70 -11.57
CA VAL A 259 -9.60 -1.46 -11.74
C VAL A 259 -8.31 -1.79 -12.44
N LYS A 260 -8.07 -1.12 -13.57
CA LYS A 260 -6.80 -1.17 -14.27
C LYS A 260 -5.89 -0.06 -13.77
N VAL A 261 -4.67 -0.43 -13.43
CA VAL A 261 -3.61 0.46 -12.94
C VAL A 261 -2.42 0.35 -13.88
N LYS A 262 -1.84 1.49 -14.27
CA LYS A 262 -0.72 1.56 -15.19
C LYS A 262 0.20 2.74 -14.87
N THR A 263 1.49 2.62 -15.16
CA THR A 263 2.43 3.74 -15.10
C THR A 263 2.09 4.82 -16.14
N GLY A 264 2.11 6.08 -15.71
CA GLY A 264 1.91 7.24 -16.58
C GLY A 264 3.12 7.52 -17.48
N LYS A 265 2.98 8.52 -18.35
CA LYS A 265 4.08 8.97 -19.23
C LYS A 265 5.10 9.81 -18.48
N LYS A 266 4.67 10.50 -17.42
CA LYS A 266 5.54 11.32 -16.57
C LYS A 266 5.88 10.56 -15.28
N PRO A 267 7.10 10.72 -14.75
CA PRO A 267 7.43 10.22 -13.42
C PRO A 267 6.41 10.72 -12.38
N GLY A 268 5.97 9.82 -11.48
CA GLY A 268 4.98 10.14 -10.45
C GLY A 268 3.52 10.22 -10.93
N GLU A 269 3.22 10.01 -12.22
CA GLU A 269 1.85 9.86 -12.70
C GLU A 269 1.46 8.37 -12.76
N ILE A 270 0.29 8.03 -12.20
CA ILE A 270 -0.30 6.69 -12.26
C ILE A 270 -1.66 6.78 -12.94
N ILE A 271 -1.83 5.99 -14.00
CA ILE A 271 -3.08 5.91 -14.74
C ILE A 271 -4.02 4.92 -14.08
N VAL A 272 -5.26 5.37 -13.82
CA VAL A 272 -6.36 4.52 -13.35
C VAL A 272 -7.52 4.50 -14.34
N GLU A 273 -8.09 3.31 -14.55
CA GLU A 273 -9.23 3.08 -15.43
C GLU A 273 -10.18 2.05 -14.81
N HIS A 274 -11.48 2.35 -14.81
CA HIS A 274 -12.50 1.34 -14.55
C HIS A 274 -12.84 0.61 -15.85
N ILE A 275 -13.00 -0.70 -15.80
CA ILE A 275 -13.37 -1.47 -16.99
C ILE A 275 -14.90 -1.42 -17.12
N LYS A 276 -15.44 -0.92 -18.23
CA LYS A 276 -16.90 -0.88 -18.43
C LYS A 276 -17.49 -2.28 -18.51
N SER A 277 -18.63 -2.49 -17.85
CA SER A 277 -19.39 -3.73 -18.01
C SER A 277 -20.09 -3.77 -19.38
N ARG A 278 -20.24 -4.97 -19.94
CA ARG A 278 -21.11 -5.21 -21.11
C ARG A 278 -22.58 -5.34 -20.72
N GLN A 279 -22.84 -5.69 -19.46
CA GLN A 279 -24.17 -5.91 -18.91
C GLN A 279 -24.52 -4.77 -17.95
N THR A 280 -25.79 -4.38 -17.92
CA THR A 280 -26.28 -3.29 -17.06
C THR A 280 -26.98 -3.79 -15.80
N LYS A 281 -27.38 -5.07 -15.76
CA LYS A 281 -27.99 -5.72 -14.60
C LYS A 281 -27.53 -7.17 -14.50
N GLU A 282 -27.11 -7.58 -13.31
CA GLU A 282 -26.71 -8.96 -13.03
C GLU A 282 -27.25 -9.44 -11.68
N TRP A 283 -27.35 -10.76 -11.51
CA TRP A 283 -27.64 -11.36 -10.22
C TRP A 283 -26.36 -11.45 -9.42
N LEU A 284 -26.26 -10.66 -8.35
CA LEU A 284 -25.08 -10.62 -7.50
C LEU A 284 -25.41 -11.07 -6.08
N LYS A 285 -24.40 -11.67 -5.44
CA LYS A 285 -24.39 -11.85 -3.99
C LYS A 285 -24.55 -10.47 -3.37
N THR A 286 -25.60 -10.28 -2.58
CA THR A 286 -25.89 -9.01 -1.92
C THR A 286 -25.89 -9.25 -0.42
N VAL A 287 -25.12 -8.44 0.30
CA VAL A 287 -25.08 -8.48 1.76
C VAL A 287 -26.33 -7.77 2.32
N LEU A 288 -27.00 -8.42 3.26
CA LEU A 288 -28.13 -7.87 4.00
C LEU A 288 -27.83 -7.92 5.49
N ILE A 289 -28.17 -6.83 6.19
CA ILE A 289 -27.95 -6.70 7.63
C ILE A 289 -29.30 -6.92 8.33
N GLY A 290 -29.36 -7.93 9.18
CA GLY A 290 -30.53 -8.23 10.01
C GLY A 290 -30.71 -7.22 11.14
N SER A 291 -31.90 -7.19 11.73
CA SER A 291 -32.21 -6.35 12.90
C SER A 291 -31.37 -6.70 14.13
N ASP A 292 -30.86 -7.93 14.19
CA ASP A 292 -29.94 -8.46 15.20
C ASP A 292 -28.46 -8.12 14.93
N LYS A 293 -28.17 -7.29 13.91
CA LYS A 293 -26.81 -7.02 13.38
C LYS A 293 -26.13 -8.26 12.77
N GLY A 294 -26.88 -9.33 12.52
CA GLY A 294 -26.45 -10.48 11.75
C GLY A 294 -26.24 -10.11 10.29
N ILE A 295 -25.34 -10.84 9.62
CA ILE A 295 -25.07 -10.66 8.19
C ILE A 295 -25.53 -11.92 7.47
N VAL A 296 -26.36 -11.73 6.45
CA VAL A 296 -26.83 -12.78 5.54
C VAL A 296 -26.56 -12.38 4.10
N PHE A 297 -26.53 -13.35 3.22
CA PHE A 297 -26.35 -13.13 1.78
C PHE A 297 -27.59 -13.58 1.03
N ALA A 298 -27.95 -12.84 -0.01
CA ALA A 298 -29.02 -13.19 -0.94
C ALA A 298 -28.58 -12.90 -2.38
N MET A 299 -29.07 -13.68 -3.34
CA MET A 299 -28.91 -13.36 -4.75
C MET A 299 -29.98 -12.33 -5.14
N LEU A 300 -29.57 -11.10 -5.43
CA LEU A 300 -30.46 -10.03 -5.85
C LEU A 300 -30.01 -9.45 -7.17
N LYS A 301 -30.97 -8.95 -7.95
CA LYS A 301 -30.70 -8.30 -9.23
C LYS A 301 -30.20 -6.88 -8.99
N GLN A 302 -28.94 -6.63 -9.31
CA GLN A 302 -28.25 -5.35 -9.08
C GLN A 302 -27.95 -4.65 -10.40
N SER A 303 -27.98 -3.32 -10.40
CA SER A 303 -27.49 -2.53 -11.53
C SER A 303 -25.97 -2.44 -11.47
N ILE A 304 -25.30 -2.71 -12.58
CA ILE A 304 -23.84 -2.76 -12.69
C ILE A 304 -23.38 -1.94 -13.89
N ASN A 305 -22.35 -1.11 -13.71
CA ASN A 305 -21.79 -0.28 -14.78
C ASN A 305 -20.31 -0.61 -15.07
N VAL A 306 -19.66 -1.32 -14.15
CA VAL A 306 -18.24 -1.67 -14.19
C VAL A 306 -18.11 -3.19 -14.20
N ALA A 307 -17.20 -3.71 -15.00
CA ALA A 307 -16.85 -5.12 -15.01
C ALA A 307 -16.29 -5.51 -13.63
N PHE A 308 -16.57 -6.73 -13.21
CA PHE A 308 -16.17 -7.25 -11.92
C PHE A 308 -15.75 -8.71 -12.06
N ASN A 309 -15.02 -9.17 -11.04
CA ASN A 309 -14.76 -10.57 -10.82
C ASN A 309 -15.98 -11.22 -10.13
N GLU A 310 -16.58 -12.23 -10.75
CA GLU A 310 -17.84 -12.86 -10.27
C GLU A 310 -17.72 -13.52 -8.89
N ARG A 311 -16.51 -14.01 -8.56
CA ARG A 311 -16.23 -14.66 -7.27
C ARG A 311 -15.99 -13.63 -6.17
N MET A 312 -15.44 -12.47 -6.53
CA MET A 312 -15.16 -11.38 -5.58
C MET A 312 -16.31 -10.38 -5.42
N ALA A 313 -17.23 -10.32 -6.39
CA ALA A 313 -18.29 -9.33 -6.41
C ALA A 313 -19.36 -9.57 -5.35
N ILE A 314 -19.54 -8.57 -4.48
CA ILE A 314 -20.61 -8.52 -3.49
C ILE A 314 -21.21 -7.11 -3.49
N ALA A 315 -22.51 -7.04 -3.75
CA ALA A 315 -23.24 -5.78 -3.71
C ALA A 315 -23.54 -5.39 -2.26
N ILE A 316 -23.36 -4.10 -1.97
CA ILE A 316 -23.53 -3.51 -0.64
C ILE A 316 -24.52 -2.34 -0.73
N PRO A 317 -25.81 -2.60 -0.51
CA PRO A 317 -26.85 -1.56 -0.64
C PRO A 317 -26.73 -0.46 0.42
N ASP A 318 -26.26 -0.80 1.63
CA ASP A 318 -26.07 0.13 2.74
C ASP A 318 -24.65 0.02 3.31
N PRO A 319 -23.69 0.77 2.75
CA PRO A 319 -22.31 0.77 3.23
C PRO A 319 -22.15 1.37 4.63
N GLN A 320 -23.05 2.28 5.03
CA GLN A 320 -22.98 2.94 6.34
C GLN A 320 -23.38 1.99 7.46
N ALA A 321 -24.48 1.25 7.29
CA ALA A 321 -24.89 0.23 8.26
C ALA A 321 -23.80 -0.84 8.42
N LEU A 322 -23.15 -1.24 7.31
CA LEU A 322 -22.05 -2.20 7.37
C LEU A 322 -20.83 -1.65 8.11
N GLN A 323 -20.46 -0.39 7.87
CA GLN A 323 -19.37 0.28 8.57
C GLN A 323 -19.59 0.32 10.08
N GLN A 324 -20.83 0.54 10.54
CA GLN A 324 -21.17 0.51 11.98
C GLN A 324 -20.97 -0.87 12.61
N LEU A 325 -20.91 -1.94 11.81
CA LEU A 325 -20.60 -3.28 12.31
C LEU A 325 -19.10 -3.49 12.51
N TRP A 326 -18.22 -2.61 12.00
CA TRP A 326 -16.79 -2.68 12.27
C TRP A 326 -16.49 -2.00 13.60
N THR A 327 -16.43 -2.81 14.65
CA THR A 327 -16.06 -2.40 16.00
C THR A 327 -14.90 -3.25 16.51
N ASP A 328 -14.14 -2.74 17.48
CA ASP A 328 -13.03 -3.50 18.08
C ASP A 328 -13.49 -4.81 18.73
N ASP A 329 -14.73 -4.89 19.21
CA ASP A 329 -15.28 -6.12 19.79
C ASP A 329 -15.29 -7.30 18.80
N LYS A 330 -15.40 -7.04 17.50
CA LYS A 330 -15.28 -8.11 16.49
C LYS A 330 -13.88 -8.71 16.41
N LYS A 331 -12.84 -8.02 16.89
CA LYS A 331 -11.49 -8.59 17.04
C LYS A 331 -11.48 -9.75 18.05
N GLN A 332 -12.43 -9.80 18.97
CA GLN A 332 -12.54 -10.84 20.01
C GLN A 332 -13.20 -12.12 19.52
N VAL A 333 -13.95 -12.08 18.41
CA VAL A 333 -14.56 -13.29 17.83
C VAL A 333 -13.49 -14.06 17.07
N PRO A 334 -13.29 -15.37 17.36
CA PRO A 334 -12.35 -16.20 16.60
C PRO A 334 -12.64 -16.18 15.11
N LEU A 335 -11.60 -16.01 14.28
CA LEU A 335 -11.72 -15.89 12.83
C LEU A 335 -12.40 -17.14 12.22
N GLU A 336 -12.15 -18.31 12.78
CA GLU A 336 -12.73 -19.60 12.42
C GLU A 336 -14.26 -19.57 12.49
N ASN A 337 -14.81 -18.95 13.54
CA ASN A 337 -16.26 -18.82 13.70
C ASN A 337 -16.87 -17.90 12.64
N ILE A 338 -16.16 -16.84 12.27
CA ILE A 338 -16.56 -15.93 11.20
C ILE A 338 -16.55 -16.68 9.87
N ILE A 339 -15.47 -17.43 9.56
CA ILE A 339 -15.36 -18.23 8.34
C ILE A 339 -16.51 -19.25 8.25
N LEU A 340 -16.75 -20.03 9.31
CA LEU A 340 -17.84 -21.02 9.34
C LEU A 340 -19.21 -20.40 9.15
N ARG A 341 -19.50 -19.28 9.83
CA ARG A 341 -20.78 -18.59 9.69
C ARG A 341 -20.98 -18.07 8.27
N THR A 342 -19.96 -17.41 7.72
CA THR A 342 -19.99 -16.90 6.34
C THR A 342 -20.16 -18.02 5.33
N MET A 343 -19.42 -19.13 5.49
CA MET A 343 -19.55 -20.30 4.63
C MET A 343 -20.96 -20.91 4.68
N ARG A 344 -21.59 -21.01 5.86
CA ARG A 344 -22.99 -21.48 5.98
C ARG A 344 -23.98 -20.57 5.26
N GLU A 345 -23.81 -19.25 5.33
CA GLU A 345 -24.68 -18.32 4.61
C GLU A 345 -24.48 -18.41 3.09
N LEU A 346 -23.24 -18.52 2.63
CA LEU A 346 -22.94 -18.70 1.20
C LEU A 346 -23.46 -20.06 0.67
N ALA A 347 -23.38 -21.13 1.46
CA ALA A 347 -23.86 -22.46 1.07
C ALA A 347 -25.36 -22.44 0.70
N LYS A 348 -26.17 -21.60 1.37
CA LYS A 348 -27.61 -21.48 1.08
C LYS A 348 -27.90 -20.95 -0.32
N LEU A 349 -26.94 -20.25 -0.94
CA LEU A 349 -27.10 -19.68 -2.28
C LEU A 349 -26.85 -20.71 -3.39
N ASN A 350 -26.20 -21.84 -3.07
CA ASN A 350 -25.91 -22.90 -4.01
C ASN A 350 -26.64 -24.19 -3.62
N PRO A 351 -27.50 -24.78 -4.47
CA PRO A 351 -28.20 -26.04 -4.16
C PRO A 351 -27.27 -27.20 -3.77
N GLN A 352 -26.05 -27.25 -4.30
CA GLN A 352 -25.05 -28.28 -3.97
C GLN A 352 -24.23 -27.93 -2.72
N GLY A 353 -24.37 -26.73 -2.17
CA GLY A 353 -23.60 -26.26 -1.01
C GLY A 353 -22.10 -26.07 -1.26
N HIS A 354 -21.64 -26.19 -2.50
CA HIS A 354 -20.25 -25.95 -2.90
C HIS A 354 -19.98 -24.45 -3.02
N ILE A 355 -18.89 -23.98 -2.43
CA ILE A 355 -18.50 -22.57 -2.42
C ILE A 355 -17.03 -22.46 -2.78
N HIS A 356 -16.70 -21.52 -3.66
CA HIS A 356 -15.30 -21.29 -4.02
C HIS A 356 -14.55 -20.50 -2.93
N ALA A 357 -13.28 -20.80 -2.69
CA ALA A 357 -12.46 -20.13 -1.67
C ALA A 357 -12.40 -18.59 -1.84
N GLN A 358 -12.32 -18.09 -3.09
CA GLN A 358 -12.38 -16.65 -3.38
C GLN A 358 -13.69 -15.99 -2.90
N GLU A 359 -14.83 -16.68 -3.03
CA GLU A 359 -16.12 -16.15 -2.56
C GLU A 359 -16.16 -16.06 -1.04
N ILE A 360 -15.62 -17.09 -0.37
CA ILE A 360 -15.46 -17.09 1.10
C ILE A 360 -14.54 -15.94 1.51
N TYR A 361 -13.41 -15.77 0.83
CA TYR A 361 -12.46 -14.70 1.09
C TYR A 361 -13.08 -13.30 0.95
N ALA A 362 -13.79 -13.04 -0.15
CA ALA A 362 -14.48 -11.77 -0.37
C ALA A 362 -15.53 -11.51 0.71
N ALA A 363 -16.32 -12.52 1.06
CA ALA A 363 -17.42 -12.40 2.03
C ALA A 363 -16.92 -12.28 3.48
N VAL A 364 -15.82 -12.93 3.87
CA VAL A 364 -15.23 -12.78 5.20
C VAL A 364 -14.70 -11.35 5.38
N ASN A 365 -14.01 -10.82 4.36
CA ASN A 365 -13.43 -9.47 4.38
C ASN A 365 -14.46 -8.34 4.46
N ILE A 366 -15.75 -8.60 4.27
CA ILE A 366 -16.84 -7.66 4.57
C ILE A 366 -16.95 -7.36 6.06
N THR A 367 -16.51 -8.28 6.91
CA THR A 367 -16.75 -8.24 8.36
C THR A 367 -15.48 -8.24 9.19
N ARG A 368 -14.40 -8.79 8.64
CA ARG A 368 -13.13 -8.98 9.32
C ARG A 368 -12.01 -9.02 8.28
N ARG A 369 -11.08 -8.07 8.34
CA ARG A 369 -9.89 -8.08 7.50
C ARG A 369 -9.06 -9.34 7.79
N CYS A 370 -8.77 -10.10 6.76
CA CYS A 370 -7.80 -11.20 6.81
C CYS A 370 -7.34 -11.57 5.40
N PRO A 371 -6.10 -12.06 5.25
CA PRO A 371 -5.61 -12.53 3.95
C PRO A 371 -6.24 -13.86 3.54
N PRO A 372 -6.22 -14.22 2.24
CA PRO A 372 -6.81 -15.48 1.76
C PRO A 372 -6.13 -16.73 2.33
N GLY A 373 -4.84 -16.70 2.64
CA GLY A 373 -4.07 -17.87 3.06
C GLY A 373 -4.53 -18.48 4.38
N ILE A 374 -4.88 -17.66 5.37
CA ILE A 374 -5.41 -18.18 6.65
C ILE A 374 -6.80 -18.81 6.46
N ILE A 375 -7.61 -18.30 5.54
CA ILE A 375 -8.91 -18.89 5.21
C ILE A 375 -8.69 -20.27 4.59
N ILE A 376 -7.82 -20.39 3.58
CA ILE A 376 -7.52 -21.68 2.96
C ILE A 376 -6.95 -22.64 3.98
N TYR A 377 -6.02 -22.19 4.84
CA TYR A 377 -5.43 -23.00 5.88
C TYR A 377 -6.52 -23.57 6.81
N PHE A 378 -7.47 -22.73 7.23
CA PHE A 378 -8.60 -23.19 8.02
C PHE A 378 -9.45 -24.23 7.27
N LEU A 379 -9.83 -23.96 6.01
CA LEU A 379 -10.70 -24.82 5.22
C LEU A 379 -10.11 -26.22 5.01
N ILE A 380 -8.81 -26.35 4.75
CA ILE A 380 -8.16 -27.65 4.51
C ILE A 380 -7.88 -28.44 5.79
N ASN A 381 -7.81 -27.79 6.95
CA ASN A 381 -7.53 -28.44 8.24
C ASN A 381 -8.81 -28.66 9.08
N ASN A 382 -9.97 -28.18 8.63
CA ASN A 382 -11.23 -28.36 9.34
C ASN A 382 -11.88 -29.71 9.00
N HIS A 383 -12.19 -30.51 10.03
CA HIS A 383 -12.75 -31.84 9.87
C HIS A 383 -14.20 -31.86 9.34
N GLU A 384 -14.97 -30.79 9.53
CA GLU A 384 -16.35 -30.64 9.03
C GLU A 384 -16.41 -30.22 7.56
N ILE A 385 -15.28 -29.87 6.95
CA ILE A 385 -15.20 -29.30 5.60
C ILE A 385 -14.49 -30.30 4.66
N ALA A 386 -15.00 -30.43 3.45
CA ALA A 386 -14.40 -31.22 2.38
C ALA A 386 -13.99 -30.31 1.21
N HIS A 387 -12.88 -30.66 0.56
CA HIS A 387 -12.36 -29.99 -0.64
C HIS A 387 -12.67 -30.85 -1.88
N SER A 388 -13.42 -30.29 -2.82
CA SER A 388 -13.88 -30.98 -4.04
C SER A 388 -12.96 -30.78 -5.25
N GLY A 389 -11.85 -30.05 -5.10
CA GLY A 389 -10.97 -29.62 -6.18
C GLY A 389 -11.31 -28.22 -6.70
N ASP A 390 -10.38 -27.62 -7.46
CA ASP A 390 -10.50 -26.26 -8.02
C ASP A 390 -10.96 -25.21 -6.98
N LEU A 391 -10.42 -25.31 -5.77
CA LEU A 391 -10.74 -24.46 -4.61
C LEU A 391 -12.22 -24.42 -4.19
N TYR A 392 -13.03 -25.41 -4.59
CA TYR A 392 -14.40 -25.57 -4.08
C TYR A 392 -14.41 -26.37 -2.78
N PHE A 393 -15.16 -25.84 -1.80
CA PHE A 393 -15.34 -26.43 -0.48
C PHE A 393 -16.82 -26.58 -0.15
N HIS A 394 -17.16 -27.61 0.63
CA HIS A 394 -18.51 -27.80 1.18
C HIS A 394 -18.46 -28.42 2.57
N PHE A 395 -19.56 -28.32 3.30
CA PHE A 395 -19.71 -29.07 4.55
C PHE A 395 -19.89 -30.56 4.26
N LYS A 396 -19.22 -31.41 5.03
CA LYS A 396 -19.45 -32.85 4.98
C LYS A 396 -20.89 -33.13 5.44
N GLU A 397 -21.52 -34.10 4.78
CA GLU A 397 -22.77 -34.65 5.30
C GLU A 397 -22.48 -35.23 6.69
N ARG A 398 -23.31 -34.89 7.67
CA ARG A 398 -23.26 -35.56 8.98
C ARG A 398 -23.74 -36.99 8.72
N GLU A 399 -22.85 -37.96 8.87
CA GLU A 399 -23.27 -39.36 9.03
C GLU A 399 -24.17 -39.41 10.27
N ASN A 400 -25.47 -39.66 10.05
CA ASN A 400 -26.45 -39.84 11.11
C ASN A 400 -26.23 -41.16 11.85
#